data_AF-A0A4Q2DBJ7-F1
#
_entry.id   AF-A0A4Q2DBJ7-F1
#
_cell.length_a   1.000
_cell.length_b   1.000
_cell.length_c   1.000
_cell.angle_alpha   90.00
_cell.angle_beta   90.00
_cell.angle_gamma   90.00
#
_symmetry.space_group_name_H-M   'P 1'
#
loop_
_entity.id
_entity.type
_entity.pdbx_description
1 polymer ?
#
loop_
_entity_poly.entity_id
_entity_poly.type
_entity_poly.pdbx_seq_one_letter_code
_entity_poly.pdbx_strand_id
1 'polypeptide(L)'
;MVDQLSAFASEVTRVALEVGIQGILGGQAKVEGVQGSWADLTRNVNKIASNLTDQVQSISEVTKSVAAGDLTKFVNVDVQGEMLDLKMTVNSMVAQLNTLANEVTRVILEVGTKGILSGQATVGGFQGMWKALADNVNLMAMNLTNQVRSIAQVTTAVAGDLKETVNGMTESLSVFADEITM
;
A
#
# COMPACT_ATOMS: atom_id res chain seq x y z
N MET A 1 -13.38 9.57 54.90
CA MET A 1 -14.09 10.01 53.67
C MET A 1 -13.32 11.07 52.91
N VAL A 2 -12.82 12.15 53.54
CA VAL A 2 -12.01 13.19 52.85
C VAL A 2 -10.69 12.63 52.31
N ASP A 3 -10.00 11.77 53.07
CA ASP A 3 -8.72 11.19 52.64
C ASP A 3 -8.87 10.27 51.41
N GLN A 4 -9.97 9.50 51.36
CA GLN A 4 -10.30 8.66 50.20
C GLN A 4 -10.66 9.49 48.96
N LEU A 5 -11.33 10.63 49.14
CA LEU A 5 -11.63 11.57 48.06
C LEU A 5 -10.35 12.20 47.50
N SER A 6 -9.43 12.60 48.37
CA SER A 6 -8.15 13.18 47.97
C SER A 6 -7.28 12.15 47.24
N ALA A 7 -7.22 10.91 47.72
CA ALA A 7 -6.50 9.83 47.06
C ALA A 7 -7.09 9.49 45.68
N PHE A 8 -8.42 9.38 45.59
CA PHE A 8 -9.10 9.13 44.31
C PHE A 8 -8.86 10.27 43.31
N ALA A 9 -9.04 11.53 43.74
CA ALA A 9 -8.83 12.69 42.87
C ALA A 9 -7.39 12.73 42.35
N SER A 10 -6.40 12.48 43.22
CA SER A 10 -4.99 12.42 42.82
C SER A 10 -4.73 11.36 41.75
N GLU A 11 -5.26 10.15 41.94
CA GLU A 11 -5.05 9.04 40.99
C GLU A 11 -5.76 9.26 39.66
N VAL A 12 -6.99 9.76 39.66
CA VAL A 12 -7.70 10.07 38.41
C VAL A 12 -7.02 11.21 37.66
N THR A 13 -6.54 12.25 38.36
CA THR A 13 -5.76 13.32 37.74
C THR A 13 -4.47 12.78 37.13
N ARG A 14 -3.77 11.87 37.83
CA ARG A 14 -2.54 11.24 37.31
C ARG A 14 -2.82 10.44 36.03
N VAL A 15 -3.81 9.55 36.04
CA VAL A 15 -4.16 8.72 34.87
C VAL A 15 -4.63 9.58 33.69
N ALA A 16 -5.42 10.62 33.96
CA ALA A 16 -5.84 11.55 32.91
C ALA A 16 -4.65 12.29 32.29
N LEU A 17 -3.65 12.68 33.10
CA LEU A 17 -2.43 13.30 32.61
C LEU A 17 -1.58 12.31 31.80
N GLU A 18 -1.32 11.11 32.34
CA GLU A 18 -0.48 10.10 31.67
C GLU A 18 -1.10 9.62 30.35
N VAL A 19 -2.31 9.07 30.41
CA VAL A 19 -2.94 8.42 29.25
C VAL A 19 -3.55 9.46 28.30
N GLY A 20 -4.18 10.50 28.85
CA GLY A 20 -4.94 11.47 28.06
C GLY A 20 -4.13 12.63 27.50
N ILE A 21 -3.07 13.07 28.20
CA ILE A 21 -2.30 14.26 27.81
C ILE A 21 -0.90 13.90 27.34
N GLN A 22 -0.18 13.07 28.10
CA GLN A 22 1.20 12.69 27.81
C GLN A 22 1.31 11.53 26.81
N GLY A 23 0.21 10.82 26.57
CA GLY A 23 0.19 9.64 25.68
C GLY A 23 0.96 8.44 26.25
N ILE A 24 1.20 8.41 27.57
CA ILE A 24 1.77 7.27 28.27
C ILE A 24 0.65 6.25 28.48
N LEU A 25 0.50 5.37 27.49
CA LEU A 25 -0.56 4.35 27.46
C LEU A 25 -0.27 3.23 28.48
N GLY A 26 -1.33 2.66 29.07
CA GLY A 26 -1.25 1.60 30.08
C GLY A 26 -1.38 2.08 31.53
N GLY A 27 -1.49 3.39 31.76
CA GLY A 27 -1.75 3.95 33.08
C GLY A 27 -3.12 3.52 33.65
N GLN A 28 -3.15 3.12 34.92
CA GLN A 28 -4.37 2.75 35.64
C GLN A 28 -4.38 3.39 37.04
N ALA A 29 -5.56 3.76 37.51
CA ALA A 29 -5.80 4.33 38.83
C ALA A 29 -5.78 3.22 39.87
N LYS A 30 -5.01 3.42 40.94
CA LYS A 30 -4.91 2.50 42.07
C LYS A 30 -5.28 3.22 43.36
N VAL A 31 -6.54 3.09 43.76
CA VAL A 31 -7.06 3.73 44.97
C VAL A 31 -7.35 2.64 46.01
N GLU A 32 -6.63 2.66 47.13
CA GLU A 32 -6.82 1.67 48.19
C GLU A 32 -8.09 1.95 49.03
N GLY A 33 -8.77 0.89 49.45
CA GLY A 33 -9.89 0.99 50.39
C GLY A 33 -11.18 1.61 49.83
N VAL A 34 -11.30 1.80 48.51
CA VAL A 34 -12.54 2.30 47.88
C VAL A 34 -13.61 1.21 47.83
N GLN A 35 -14.84 1.57 48.19
CA GLN A 35 -16.03 0.70 48.11
C GLN A 35 -17.23 1.49 47.55
N GLY A 36 -18.29 0.77 47.17
CA GLY A 36 -19.49 1.36 46.59
C GLY A 36 -19.19 2.18 45.34
N SER A 37 -19.83 3.35 45.21
CA SER A 37 -19.73 4.21 44.03
C SER A 37 -18.28 4.59 43.65
N TRP A 38 -17.37 4.67 44.61
CA TRP A 38 -15.96 5.01 44.35
C TRP A 38 -15.18 3.87 43.69
N ALA A 39 -15.48 2.63 44.07
CA ALA A 39 -14.92 1.46 43.41
C ALA A 39 -15.43 1.37 41.97
N ASP A 40 -16.72 1.68 41.75
CA ASP A 40 -17.31 1.69 40.41
C ASP A 40 -16.71 2.79 39.53
N LEU A 41 -16.52 4.00 40.05
CA LEU A 41 -15.85 5.08 39.33
C LEU A 41 -14.39 4.74 38.99
N THR A 42 -13.63 4.17 39.92
CA THR A 42 -12.25 3.72 39.67
C THR A 42 -12.20 2.67 38.56
N ARG A 43 -13.14 1.71 38.58
CA ARG A 43 -13.26 0.69 37.54
C ARG A 43 -13.60 1.30 36.18
N ASN A 44 -14.48 2.29 36.13
CA ASN A 44 -14.84 2.98 34.90
C ASN A 44 -13.68 3.78 34.32
N VAL A 45 -12.93 4.52 35.15
CA VAL A 45 -11.72 5.24 34.72
C VAL A 45 -10.70 4.26 34.14
N ASN A 46 -10.45 3.14 34.81
CA ASN A 46 -9.53 2.11 34.32
C ASN A 46 -10.01 1.45 33.03
N LYS A 47 -11.33 1.27 32.86
CA LYS A 47 -11.92 0.76 31.61
C LYS A 47 -11.73 1.73 30.45
N ILE A 48 -11.89 3.04 30.68
CA ILE A 48 -11.63 4.07 29.67
C ILE A 48 -10.14 4.09 29.30
N ALA A 49 -9.26 4.09 30.30
CA ALA A 49 -7.81 4.13 30.08
C ALA A 49 -7.27 2.90 29.35
N SER A 50 -7.74 1.70 29.71
CA SER A 50 -7.38 0.45 29.03
C SER A 50 -7.91 0.38 27.60
N ASN A 51 -9.20 0.69 27.39
CA ASN A 51 -9.76 0.74 26.05
C ASN A 51 -8.98 1.71 25.14
N LEU A 52 -8.72 2.94 25.60
CA LEU A 52 -7.97 3.92 24.79
C LEU A 52 -6.53 3.45 24.53
N THR A 53 -5.89 2.84 25.53
CA THR A 53 -4.55 2.25 25.40
C THR A 53 -4.52 1.18 24.31
N ASP A 54 -5.37 0.17 24.39
CA ASP A 54 -5.37 -0.97 23.47
C ASP A 54 -5.68 -0.52 22.03
N GLN A 55 -6.63 0.42 21.89
CA GLN A 55 -7.04 0.95 20.60
C GLN A 55 -5.94 1.76 19.93
N VAL A 56 -5.32 2.69 20.65
CA VAL A 56 -4.24 3.54 20.10
C VAL A 56 -2.98 2.71 19.84
N GLN A 57 -2.62 1.77 20.73
CA GLN A 57 -1.49 0.87 20.50
C GLN A 57 -1.69 0.02 19.24
N SER A 58 -2.87 -0.58 19.05
CA SER A 58 -3.15 -1.39 17.86
C SER A 58 -3.04 -0.59 16.56
N ILE A 59 -3.53 0.65 16.53
CA ILE A 59 -3.37 1.55 15.37
C ILE A 59 -1.90 1.94 15.15
N SER A 60 -1.17 2.22 16.23
CA SER A 60 0.26 2.55 16.16
C SER A 60 1.08 1.42 15.57
N GLU A 61 0.82 0.17 15.97
CA GLU A 61 1.50 -1.02 15.43
C GLU A 61 1.27 -1.19 13.93
N VAL A 62 0.03 -1.05 13.47
CA VAL A 62 -0.30 -1.15 12.04
C VAL A 62 0.35 -0.02 11.25
N THR A 63 0.35 1.20 11.78
CA THR A 63 0.97 2.36 11.11
C THR A 63 2.49 2.22 11.02
N LYS A 64 3.14 1.67 12.06
CA LYS A 64 4.57 1.29 12.03
C LYS A 64 4.84 0.20 10.99
N SER A 65 3.96 -0.78 10.88
CA SER A 65 4.07 -1.87 9.88
C SER A 65 3.99 -1.30 8.46
N VAL A 66 3.02 -0.42 8.19
CA VAL A 66 2.90 0.29 6.91
C VAL A 66 4.16 1.10 6.60
N ALA A 67 4.71 1.82 7.58
CA ALA A 67 5.95 2.59 7.41
C ALA A 67 7.17 1.70 7.10
N ALA A 68 7.18 0.46 7.61
CA ALA A 68 8.19 -0.54 7.29
C ALA A 68 7.94 -1.27 5.96
N GLY A 69 6.84 -0.95 5.24
CA GLY A 69 6.45 -1.60 4.00
C GLY A 69 5.69 -2.92 4.18
N ASP A 70 5.35 -3.31 5.42
CA ASP A 70 4.49 -4.46 5.68
C ASP A 70 3.01 -4.04 5.63
N LEU A 71 2.37 -4.34 4.49
CA LEU A 71 0.96 -4.03 4.21
C LEU A 71 0.03 -5.22 4.49
N THR A 72 0.49 -6.22 5.25
CA THR A 72 -0.30 -7.41 5.61
C THR A 72 -1.04 -7.27 6.95
N LYS A 73 -0.71 -6.23 7.73
CA LYS A 73 -1.23 -6.02 9.08
C LYS A 73 -2.46 -5.11 9.07
N PHE A 74 -3.45 -5.48 9.89
CA PHE A 74 -4.70 -4.72 10.06
C PHE A 74 -4.98 -4.49 11.53
N VAL A 75 -5.70 -3.41 11.82
CA VAL A 75 -6.21 -3.11 13.16
C VAL A 75 -7.33 -4.11 13.44
N ASN A 76 -7.13 -4.99 14.41
CA ASN A 76 -8.05 -6.11 14.69
C ASN A 76 -8.80 -5.97 16.02
N VAL A 77 -8.38 -5.05 16.89
CA VAL A 77 -9.06 -4.78 18.17
C VAL A 77 -10.52 -4.39 17.95
N ASP A 78 -11.40 -4.85 18.84
CA ASP A 78 -12.83 -4.51 18.81
C ASP A 78 -13.06 -3.07 19.30
N VAL A 79 -13.79 -2.30 18.50
CA VAL A 79 -13.97 -0.86 18.67
C VAL A 79 -15.34 -0.44 18.18
N GLN A 80 -15.84 0.65 18.74
CA GLN A 80 -17.16 1.19 18.43
C GLN A 80 -17.07 2.71 18.25
N GLY A 81 -18.12 3.30 17.65
CA GLY A 81 -18.19 4.75 17.41
C GLY A 81 -17.04 5.27 16.55
N GLU A 82 -16.51 6.45 16.89
CA GLU A 82 -15.44 7.11 16.13
C GLU A 82 -14.16 6.25 16.01
N MET A 83 -13.89 5.40 17.00
CA MET A 83 -12.73 4.49 16.95
C MET A 83 -12.92 3.36 15.93
N LEU A 84 -14.17 2.95 15.65
CA LEU A 84 -14.47 2.04 14.55
C LEU A 84 -14.23 2.70 13.20
N ASP A 85 -14.68 3.95 13.04
CA ASP A 85 -14.45 4.71 11.81
C ASP A 85 -12.95 4.92 11.55
N LEU A 86 -12.17 5.20 12.60
CA LEU A 86 -10.72 5.30 12.52
C LEU A 86 -10.08 3.95 12.12
N LYS A 87 -10.48 2.84 12.77
CA LYS A 87 -10.05 1.48 12.40
C LYS A 87 -10.35 1.19 10.93
N MET A 88 -11.57 1.47 10.47
CA MET A 88 -11.98 1.24 9.08
C MET A 88 -11.17 2.08 8.11
N THR A 89 -10.90 3.34 8.45
CA THR A 89 -10.09 4.26 7.64
C THR A 89 -8.66 3.75 7.49
N VAL A 90 -8.01 3.37 8.60
CA VAL A 90 -6.65 2.81 8.59
C VAL A 90 -6.60 1.49 7.81
N ASN A 91 -7.54 0.58 8.05
CA ASN A 91 -7.59 -0.70 7.35
C ASN A 91 -7.85 -0.54 5.84
N SER A 92 -8.71 0.40 5.45
CA SER A 92 -8.94 0.74 4.04
C SER A 92 -7.69 1.31 3.39
N MET A 93 -6.96 2.21 4.08
CA MET A 93 -5.68 2.72 3.61
C MET A 93 -4.67 1.59 3.37
N VAL A 94 -4.51 0.66 4.33
CA VAL A 94 -3.60 -0.49 4.18
C VAL A 94 -3.98 -1.35 2.97
N ALA A 95 -5.27 -1.68 2.83
CA ALA A 95 -5.76 -2.51 1.72
C ALA A 95 -5.53 -1.85 0.35
N GLN A 96 -5.77 -0.54 0.25
CA GLN A 96 -5.53 0.23 -0.98
C GLN A 96 -4.04 0.26 -1.33
N LEU A 97 -3.17 0.55 -0.36
CA LEU A 97 -1.72 0.53 -0.55
C LEU A 97 -1.23 -0.84 -1.02
N ASN A 98 -1.70 -1.92 -0.38
CA ASN A 98 -1.29 -3.28 -0.72
C ASN A 98 -1.70 -3.62 -2.16
N THR A 99 -2.95 -3.34 -2.52
CA THR A 99 -3.48 -3.59 -3.86
C THR A 99 -2.69 -2.82 -4.91
N LEU A 100 -2.43 -1.53 -4.68
CA LEU A 100 -1.67 -0.70 -5.61
C LEU A 100 -0.23 -1.19 -5.76
N ALA A 101 0.46 -1.51 -4.65
CA ALA A 101 1.84 -2.00 -4.69
C ALA A 101 1.95 -3.30 -5.50
N ASN A 102 1.00 -4.23 -5.32
CA ASN A 102 0.95 -5.48 -6.07
C ASN A 102 0.69 -5.23 -7.57
N GLU A 103 -0.27 -4.38 -7.92
CA GLU A 103 -0.60 -4.07 -9.31
C GLU A 103 0.54 -3.36 -10.04
N VAL A 104 1.16 -2.37 -9.41
CA VAL A 104 2.31 -1.66 -9.98
C VAL A 104 3.48 -2.62 -10.20
N THR A 105 3.80 -3.45 -9.21
CA THR A 105 4.87 -4.46 -9.33
C THR A 105 4.57 -5.45 -10.46
N ARG A 106 3.33 -5.92 -10.55
CA ARG A 106 2.89 -6.86 -11.60
C ARG A 106 3.09 -6.25 -12.99
N VAL A 107 2.60 -5.04 -13.23
CA VAL A 107 2.69 -4.36 -14.54
C VAL A 107 4.14 -4.09 -14.93
N ILE A 108 4.97 -3.64 -13.98
CA ILE A 108 6.39 -3.41 -14.23
C ILE A 108 7.07 -4.72 -14.67
N LEU A 109 6.79 -5.85 -14.02
CA LEU A 109 7.37 -7.13 -14.39
C LEU A 109 6.83 -7.64 -15.74
N GLU A 110 5.51 -7.52 -15.99
CA GLU A 110 4.89 -7.95 -17.23
C GLU A 110 5.42 -7.17 -18.43
N VAL A 111 5.33 -5.84 -18.40
CA VAL A 111 5.67 -4.99 -19.55
C VAL A 111 7.17 -4.73 -19.62
N GLY A 112 7.81 -4.44 -18.48
CA GLY A 112 9.20 -4.03 -18.43
C GLY A 112 10.21 -5.18 -18.47
N THR A 113 9.84 -6.38 -18.01
CA THR A 113 10.78 -7.52 -17.94
C THR A 113 10.37 -8.69 -18.83
N LYS A 114 9.09 -9.10 -18.79
CA LYS A 114 8.59 -10.29 -19.50
C LYS A 114 8.20 -10.01 -20.95
N GLY A 115 8.12 -8.75 -21.37
CA GLY A 115 7.68 -8.36 -22.72
C GLY A 115 6.20 -8.63 -22.99
N ILE A 116 5.37 -8.74 -21.95
CA ILE A 116 3.92 -8.89 -22.06
C ILE A 116 3.32 -7.49 -22.27
N LEU A 117 3.14 -7.11 -23.53
CA LEU A 117 2.75 -5.76 -23.95
C LEU A 117 1.22 -5.49 -23.88
N SER A 118 0.53 -6.18 -22.99
CA SER A 118 -0.89 -5.95 -22.69
C SER A 118 -1.15 -5.71 -21.20
N GLY A 119 -0.09 -5.72 -20.38
CA GLY A 119 -0.19 -5.49 -18.94
C GLY A 119 -0.64 -4.08 -18.61
N GLN A 120 -1.70 -3.97 -17.82
CA GLN A 120 -2.21 -2.70 -17.26
C GLN A 120 -2.61 -2.93 -15.81
N ALA A 121 -2.38 -1.92 -14.97
CA ALA A 121 -2.77 -1.91 -13.57
C ALA A 121 -4.29 -1.71 -13.50
N THR A 122 -4.96 -2.64 -12.83
CA THR A 122 -6.40 -2.53 -12.59
C THR A 122 -6.64 -1.81 -11.29
N VAL A 123 -7.26 -0.64 -11.35
CA VAL A 123 -7.46 0.21 -10.18
C VAL A 123 -8.93 0.52 -9.96
N GLY A 124 -9.62 -0.48 -9.40
CA GLY A 124 -11.00 -0.31 -8.96
C GLY A 124 -11.07 0.50 -7.67
N GLY A 125 -11.71 1.67 -7.71
CA GLY A 125 -12.05 2.44 -6.52
C GLY A 125 -10.96 3.36 -5.95
N PHE A 126 -9.76 3.41 -6.55
CA PHE A 126 -8.76 4.41 -6.16
C PHE A 126 -9.18 5.82 -6.57
N GLN A 127 -8.85 6.79 -5.73
CA GLN A 127 -9.12 8.21 -5.96
C GLN A 127 -7.87 9.06 -5.63
N GLY A 128 -7.88 10.32 -6.08
CA GLY A 128 -6.80 11.26 -5.81
C GLY A 128 -5.43 10.77 -6.27
N MET A 129 -4.43 10.87 -5.39
CA MET A 129 -3.04 10.54 -5.71
C MET A 129 -2.85 9.08 -6.12
N TRP A 130 -3.60 8.15 -5.53
CA TRP A 130 -3.48 6.72 -5.83
C TRP A 130 -3.94 6.39 -7.25
N LYS A 131 -5.04 7.01 -7.68
CA LYS A 131 -5.50 6.90 -9.07
C LYS A 131 -4.48 7.50 -10.04
N ALA A 132 -3.97 8.70 -9.74
CA ALA A 132 -2.99 9.36 -10.60
C ALA A 132 -1.72 8.50 -10.77
N LEU A 133 -1.23 7.86 -9.70
CA LEU A 133 -0.08 6.96 -9.77
C LEU A 133 -0.34 5.76 -10.68
N ALA A 134 -1.50 5.12 -10.55
CA ALA A 134 -1.87 4.00 -11.39
C ALA A 134 -2.05 4.38 -12.87
N ASP A 135 -2.68 5.52 -13.13
CA ASP A 135 -2.84 6.06 -14.49
C ASP A 135 -1.47 6.34 -15.13
N ASN A 136 -0.51 6.87 -14.36
CA ASN A 136 0.86 7.09 -14.84
C ASN A 136 1.59 5.78 -15.17
N VAL A 137 1.44 4.73 -14.34
CA VAL A 137 2.00 3.40 -14.63
C VAL A 137 1.39 2.81 -15.90
N ASN A 138 0.08 2.97 -16.09
CA ASN A 138 -0.61 2.54 -17.31
C ASN A 138 -0.12 3.31 -18.55
N LEU A 139 0.09 4.62 -18.43
CA LEU A 139 0.64 5.45 -19.51
C LEU A 139 2.06 4.99 -19.89
N MET A 140 2.91 4.71 -18.90
CA MET A 140 4.25 4.17 -19.14
C MET A 140 4.18 2.82 -19.86
N ALA A 141 3.33 1.91 -19.39
CA ALA A 141 3.13 0.59 -20.00
C ALA A 141 2.68 0.67 -21.46
N MET A 142 1.73 1.56 -21.77
CA MET A 142 1.27 1.81 -23.14
C MET A 142 2.37 2.38 -24.01
N ASN A 143 3.15 3.35 -23.51
CA ASN A 143 4.25 3.95 -24.26
C ASN A 143 5.33 2.91 -24.61
N LEU A 144 5.74 2.08 -23.64
CA LEU A 144 6.69 0.99 -23.87
C LEU A 144 6.15 -0.02 -24.89
N THR A 145 4.89 -0.42 -24.75
CA THR A 145 4.20 -1.31 -25.68
C THR A 145 4.24 -0.79 -27.12
N ASN A 146 3.89 0.48 -27.30
CA ASN A 146 3.86 1.11 -28.62
C ASN A 146 5.28 1.19 -29.21
N GLN A 147 6.27 1.59 -28.42
CA GLN A 147 7.66 1.67 -28.85
C GLN A 147 8.20 0.31 -29.31
N VAL A 148 7.99 -0.75 -28.52
CA VAL A 148 8.47 -2.10 -28.87
C VAL A 148 7.78 -2.63 -30.13
N ARG A 149 6.46 -2.40 -30.29
CA ARG A 149 5.74 -2.80 -31.51
C ARG A 149 6.23 -2.05 -32.74
N SER A 150 6.47 -0.74 -32.64
CA SER A 150 7.02 0.05 -33.74
C SER A 150 8.40 -0.45 -34.16
N ILE A 151 9.28 -0.76 -33.19
CA ILE A 151 10.60 -1.34 -33.47
C ILE A 151 10.45 -2.70 -34.17
N ALA A 152 9.54 -3.57 -33.72
CA ALA A 152 9.30 -4.87 -34.34
C ALA A 152 8.82 -4.74 -35.78
N GLN A 153 7.93 -3.78 -36.06
CA GLN A 153 7.44 -3.49 -37.42
C GLN A 153 8.58 -3.03 -38.33
N VAL A 154 9.38 -2.04 -37.90
CA VAL A 154 10.52 -1.54 -38.67
C VAL A 154 11.55 -2.66 -38.90
N THR A 155 11.86 -3.46 -37.88
CA THR A 155 12.81 -4.58 -38.00
C THR A 155 12.31 -5.62 -39.01
N THR A 156 11.01 -5.91 -39.01
CA THR A 156 10.40 -6.84 -39.98
C THR A 156 10.47 -6.30 -41.41
N ALA A 157 10.20 -5.01 -41.60
CA ALA A 157 10.31 -4.36 -42.91
C ALA A 157 11.75 -4.40 -43.44
N VAL A 158 12.72 -4.01 -42.62
CA VAL A 158 14.16 -4.04 -42.99
C VAL A 158 14.61 -5.47 -43.34
N ALA A 159 14.16 -6.47 -42.60
CA ALA A 159 14.49 -7.86 -42.90
C ALA A 159 13.90 -8.33 -44.25
N GLY A 160 12.70 -7.86 -44.60
CA GLY A 160 12.06 -8.10 -45.90
C GLY A 160 12.86 -7.46 -47.04
N ASP A 161 13.14 -6.16 -46.94
CA ASP A 161 13.90 -5.40 -47.93
C ASP A 161 15.29 -6.01 -48.15
N LEU A 162 15.96 -6.43 -47.08
CA LEU A 162 17.27 -7.07 -47.16
C LEU A 162 17.20 -8.41 -47.90
N LYS A 163 16.16 -9.21 -47.66
CA LYS A 163 15.95 -10.48 -48.35
C LYS A 163 15.74 -10.28 -49.85
N GLU A 164 14.94 -9.30 -50.24
CA GLU A 164 14.73 -8.95 -51.66
C GLU A 164 16.03 -8.48 -52.32
N THR A 165 16.79 -7.63 -51.62
CA THR A 165 18.09 -7.13 -52.08
C THR A 165 19.08 -8.28 -52.32
N VAL A 166 19.17 -9.24 -51.39
CA VAL A 166 20.05 -10.42 -51.52
C VAL A 166 19.62 -11.32 -52.67
N ASN A 167 18.32 -11.54 -52.87
CA ASN A 167 17.82 -12.32 -53.99
C ASN A 167 18.18 -11.67 -55.33
N GLY A 168 17.95 -10.36 -55.47
CA GLY A 168 18.30 -9.63 -56.71
C GLY A 168 19.80 -9.64 -57.02
N MET A 169 20.66 -9.56 -56.00
CA MET A 169 22.11 -9.73 -56.17
C MET A 169 22.47 -11.13 -56.65
N THR A 170 21.82 -12.16 -56.11
CA THR A 170 22.06 -13.56 -56.48
C THR A 170 21.65 -13.84 -57.93
N GLU A 171 20.48 -13.32 -58.35
CA GLU A 171 20.01 -13.41 -59.73
C GLU A 171 20.96 -12.69 -60.70
N SER A 172 21.40 -11.47 -60.36
CA SER A 172 22.34 -10.70 -61.18
C SER A 172 23.68 -11.43 -61.34
N LEU A 173 24.19 -12.05 -60.29
CA LEU A 173 25.42 -12.85 -60.33
C LEU A 173 25.24 -14.11 -61.18
N SER A 174 24.08 -14.76 -61.14
CA SER A 174 23.79 -15.93 -61.99
C SER A 174 23.80 -15.55 -63.47
N VAL A 175 23.14 -14.45 -63.83
CA VAL A 175 23.12 -13.95 -65.21
C VAL A 175 24.53 -13.64 -65.70
N PHE A 176 25.34 -12.97 -64.87
CA PHE A 176 26.73 -12.66 -65.20
C PHE A 176 27.60 -13.92 -65.35
N ALA A 177 27.40 -14.93 -64.51
CA ALA A 177 28.12 -16.21 -64.62
C ALA A 177 27.78 -16.93 -65.93
N ASP A 178 26.51 -16.95 -66.33
CA ASP A 178 26.07 -17.55 -67.59
C ASP A 178 26.71 -16.83 -68.80
N GLU A 179 26.74 -15.49 -68.80
CA GLU A 179 27.37 -14.67 -69.85
C GLU A 179 28.88 -14.93 -70.01
N ILE A 180 29.62 -15.20 -68.92
CA ILE A 180 31.07 -15.50 -68.98
C ILE A 180 31.33 -16.91 -69.53
N THR A 181 30.39 -17.84 -69.38
CA THR A 181 30.55 -19.24 -69.80
C THR A 181 30.14 -19.53 -71.24
N MET A 182 29.54 -18.56 -71.95
CA MET A 182 29.24 -18.61 -73.40
C MET A 182 30.40 -18.14 -74.26
#